data_AF-A0A8J6KE73-F1
#
_entry.id   AF-A0A8J6KE73-F1
#
_cell.length_a   1.000
_cell.length_b   1.000
_cell.length_c   1.000
_cell.angle_alpha   90.00
_cell.angle_beta   90.00
_cell.angle_gamma   90.00
#
_symmetry.space_group_name_H-M   'P 1'
#
loop_
_entity.id
_entity.type
_entity.pdbx_description
1 polymer ?
#
loop_
_entity_poly.entity_id
_entity_poly.type
_entity_poly.pdbx_seq_one_letter_code
_entity_poly.pdbx_strand_id
1 'polypeptide(L)'
;MYGERLYTREALPGNNWASPGCEVNMAQSGLLARLNCREYKNWMKAGHCLLMLQCPLQGYIQREMLAFHQLLAARIRGPTPRRRCQCRAKGKEFQPGCPVCVQWKELILAHHNNRDGEIHWGNSNPSLWPTDYWEVAKVYMPRGQAQKRSPQNCDAAALLNLINTCDYFRIRNRLRVREIIKCRNELMHSSDMMVSSPWLEAFGQKMHDLTAEFTHVPGIVREGERMQEILLSDWNVDKFEIDGIIYAQGPSDIFDLPPYAVEIRLIAQLFQELYLDVEEQGSLTEENENQASKMKKFLSQNEDLKFAFQVDLEWLESVWKNPVPLHGEGWTPTLLSAAVFVAISLALTAIFLHLK
;
A
#
# COMPACT_ATOMS: atom_id res chain seq x y z
N MET A 1 45.36 12.81 -13.01
CA MET A 1 45.13 14.09 -12.32
C MET A 1 43.64 14.19 -12.06
N TYR A 2 43.23 13.88 -10.83
CA TYR A 2 41.85 13.92 -10.37
C TYR A 2 41.46 15.36 -10.04
N GLY A 3 40.32 15.82 -10.56
CA GLY A 3 39.72 17.10 -10.21
C GLY A 3 38.49 16.85 -9.34
N GLU A 4 38.62 17.19 -8.06
CA GLU A 4 37.56 17.15 -7.05
C GLU A 4 36.41 18.09 -7.44
N ARG A 5 35.18 17.58 -7.42
CA ARG A 5 33.97 18.41 -7.34
C ARG A 5 33.28 18.09 -6.02
N LEU A 6 33.47 19.02 -5.08
CA LEU A 6 32.81 19.11 -3.80
C LEU A 6 31.29 19.17 -4.00
N TYR A 7 30.57 18.12 -3.61
CA TYR A 7 29.16 18.20 -3.27
C TYR A 7 29.08 18.61 -1.80
N THR A 8 28.75 19.88 -1.55
CA THR A 8 28.35 20.36 -0.25
C THR A 8 27.07 19.67 0.17
N ARG A 9 27.19 18.85 1.21
CA ARG A 9 26.13 18.17 1.94
C ARG A 9 25.38 19.23 2.77
N GLU A 10 24.38 19.86 2.19
CA GLU A 10 23.42 20.66 2.97
C GLU A 10 22.63 19.69 3.86
N ALA A 11 22.74 19.90 5.16
CA ALA A 11 22.05 19.13 6.18
C ALA A 11 20.54 19.35 6.06
N LEU A 12 19.79 18.26 5.86
CA LEU A 12 18.33 18.26 6.00
C LEU A 12 17.96 18.65 7.44
N PRO A 13 17.05 19.62 7.66
CA PRO A 13 16.61 19.98 9.00
C PRO A 13 15.86 18.79 9.62
N GLY A 14 16.20 18.50 10.89
CA GLY A 14 15.69 17.36 11.64
C GLY A 14 14.16 17.29 11.63
N ASN A 15 13.66 16.12 11.20
CA ASN A 15 12.28 15.68 11.25
C ASN A 15 11.78 15.60 12.71
N ASN A 16 11.25 16.69 13.24
CA ASN A 16 10.52 16.70 14.51
C ASN A 16 9.02 16.84 14.20
N TRP A 17 8.39 15.72 13.83
CA TRP A 17 6.99 15.66 13.36
C TRP A 17 5.96 15.68 14.50
N ALA A 18 6.41 15.51 15.75
CA ALA A 18 5.55 15.43 16.92
C ALA A 18 5.57 16.74 17.71
N SER A 19 4.39 17.25 18.05
CA SER A 19 4.27 18.20 19.16
C SER A 19 4.49 17.44 20.47
N PRO A 20 5.21 17.99 21.47
CA PRO A 20 5.52 17.31 22.75
C PRO A 20 4.29 16.84 23.56
N GLY A 21 3.07 17.16 23.12
CA GLY A 21 1.82 16.85 23.80
C GLY A 21 1.11 15.53 23.43
N CYS A 22 1.26 14.97 22.21
CA CYS A 22 0.52 13.73 21.86
C CYS A 22 1.23 12.43 22.29
N GLU A 23 2.56 12.42 22.45
CA GLU A 23 3.29 11.22 22.95
C GLU A 23 2.84 10.80 24.36
N VAL A 24 2.47 11.77 25.20
CA VAL A 24 2.07 11.53 26.59
C VAL A 24 0.65 10.96 26.70
N ASN A 25 -0.18 11.07 25.64
CA ASN A 25 -1.62 10.76 25.72
C ASN A 25 -2.04 9.45 25.03
N MET A 26 -1.18 8.82 24.22
CA MET A 26 -1.51 7.51 23.61
C MET A 26 -1.20 6.31 24.52
N ALA A 27 -0.34 6.50 25.53
CA ALA A 27 0.20 5.40 26.32
C ALA A 27 -0.77 4.83 27.40
N GLN A 28 -1.96 5.43 27.59
CA GLN A 28 -2.91 5.02 28.65
C GLN A 28 -4.40 5.23 28.30
N SER A 29 -4.76 5.47 27.04
CA SER A 29 -6.06 6.05 26.73
C SER A 29 -6.88 5.11 25.84
N GLY A 30 -7.95 4.53 26.40
CA GLY A 30 -8.78 3.56 25.70
C GLY A 30 -9.30 4.09 24.35
N LEU A 31 -9.46 3.20 23.37
CA LEU A 31 -9.90 3.40 21.97
C LEU A 31 -10.25 4.84 21.54
N LEU A 32 -11.25 5.46 22.17
CA LEU A 32 -11.66 6.84 21.89
C LEU A 32 -10.55 7.88 21.98
N ALA A 33 -9.69 7.81 22.99
CA ALA A 33 -8.70 8.85 23.20
C ALA A 33 -7.57 8.74 22.17
N ARG A 34 -7.20 7.52 21.76
CA ARG A 34 -6.37 7.26 20.57
C ARG A 34 -7.01 7.80 19.30
N LEU A 35 -8.25 7.41 19.04
CA LEU A 35 -9.02 7.86 17.86
C LEU A 35 -9.35 9.35 17.90
N ASN A 36 -9.14 10.05 19.02
CA ASN A 36 -9.29 11.50 19.14
C ASN A 36 -7.97 12.27 19.36
N CYS A 37 -6.79 11.63 19.39
CA CYS A 37 -5.50 12.35 19.27
C CYS A 37 -5.44 12.98 17.88
N ARG A 38 -5.11 14.27 17.83
CA ARG A 38 -5.15 15.06 16.59
C ARG A 38 -4.26 14.48 15.50
N GLU A 39 -3.02 14.16 15.83
CA GLU A 39 -2.04 13.65 14.86
C GLU A 39 -2.39 12.23 14.39
N TYR A 40 -2.95 11.41 15.28
CA TYR A 40 -3.46 10.07 14.93
C TYR A 40 -4.69 10.17 14.01
N LYS A 41 -5.62 11.08 14.29
CA LYS A 41 -6.76 11.39 13.42
C LYS A 41 -6.31 11.82 12.04
N ASN A 42 -5.28 12.64 11.93
CA ASN A 42 -4.75 13.04 10.64
C ASN A 42 -4.18 11.84 9.86
N TRP A 43 -3.48 10.93 10.55
CA TRP A 43 -2.94 9.73 9.93
C TRP A 43 -4.06 8.83 9.40
N MET A 44 -5.11 8.63 10.22
CA MET A 44 -6.33 7.92 9.84
C MET A 44 -7.04 8.54 8.63
N LYS A 45 -7.20 9.87 8.61
CA LYS A 45 -7.80 10.62 7.49
C LYS A 45 -7.06 10.39 6.18
N ALA A 46 -5.74 10.59 6.21
CA ALA A 46 -4.90 10.41 5.03
C ALA A 46 -4.94 8.96 4.52
N GLY A 47 -4.81 8.00 5.43
CA GLY A 47 -4.90 6.58 5.12
C GLY A 47 -6.25 6.20 4.52
N HIS A 48 -7.34 6.70 5.09
CA HIS A 48 -8.68 6.45 4.57
C HIS A 48 -8.86 6.98 3.15
N CYS A 49 -8.38 8.19 2.85
CA CYS A 49 -8.41 8.74 1.49
C CYS A 49 -7.67 7.83 0.50
N LEU A 50 -6.51 7.29 0.91
CA LEU A 50 -5.78 6.31 0.09
C LEU A 50 -6.59 5.02 -0.13
N LEU A 51 -7.35 4.55 0.86
CA LEU A 51 -8.25 3.39 0.70
C LEU A 51 -9.39 3.70 -0.27
N MET A 52 -10.01 4.88 -0.18
CA MET A 52 -11.10 5.31 -1.08
C MET A 52 -10.63 5.43 -2.53
N LEU A 53 -9.41 5.92 -2.74
CA LEU A 53 -8.81 6.05 -4.06
C LEU A 53 -8.66 4.70 -4.79
N GLN A 54 -8.55 3.58 -4.06
CA GLN A 54 -8.33 2.25 -4.66
C GLN A 54 -9.47 1.85 -5.58
N CYS A 55 -10.72 1.93 -5.13
CA CYS A 55 -11.87 1.41 -5.86
C CYS A 55 -12.01 1.99 -7.29
N PRO A 56 -12.04 3.33 -7.49
CA PRO A 56 -12.14 3.89 -8.84
C PRO A 56 -10.91 3.54 -9.71
N LEU A 57 -9.71 3.49 -9.13
CA LEU A 57 -8.50 3.13 -9.86
C LEU A 57 -8.49 1.66 -10.30
N GLN A 58 -8.97 0.73 -9.46
CA GLN A 58 -9.01 -0.70 -9.78
C GLN A 58 -9.82 -0.98 -11.04
N GLY A 59 -11.03 -0.40 -11.13
CA GLY A 59 -11.89 -0.55 -12.30
C GLY A 59 -11.30 0.07 -13.57
N TYR A 60 -10.66 1.23 -13.44
CA TYR A 60 -9.96 1.88 -14.55
C TYR A 60 -8.78 1.03 -15.05
N ILE A 61 -7.87 0.67 -14.15
CA ILE A 61 -6.67 -0.12 -14.44
C ILE A 61 -7.03 -1.45 -15.09
N GLN A 62 -8.06 -2.14 -14.59
CA GLN A 62 -8.49 -3.42 -15.16
C GLN A 62 -8.85 -3.28 -16.64
N ARG A 63 -9.64 -2.26 -17.01
CA ARG A 63 -10.05 -2.03 -18.40
C ARG A 63 -8.86 -1.63 -19.28
N GLU A 64 -8.05 -0.68 -18.82
CA GLU A 64 -6.91 -0.20 -19.58
C GLU A 64 -5.86 -1.28 -19.79
N MET A 65 -5.56 -2.09 -18.77
CA MET A 65 -4.56 -3.15 -18.89
C MET A 65 -5.05 -4.31 -19.77
N LEU A 66 -6.35 -4.62 -19.78
CA LEU A 66 -6.92 -5.57 -20.74
C LEU A 66 -6.75 -5.09 -22.18
N ALA A 67 -7.10 -3.83 -22.46
CA ALA A 67 -6.93 -3.24 -23.79
C ALA A 67 -5.45 -3.18 -24.21
N PHE A 68 -4.58 -2.75 -23.31
CA PHE A 68 -3.14 -2.71 -23.54
C PHE A 68 -2.57 -4.09 -23.84
N HIS A 69 -2.94 -5.10 -23.05
CA HIS A 69 -2.50 -6.48 -23.26
C HIS A 69 -2.89 -7.00 -24.65
N GLN A 70 -4.12 -6.75 -25.10
CA GLN A 70 -4.58 -7.13 -26.44
C GLN A 70 -3.74 -6.46 -27.54
N LEU A 71 -3.40 -5.17 -27.36
CA LEU A 71 -2.54 -4.44 -28.29
C LEU A 71 -1.13 -5.03 -28.35
N LEU A 72 -0.56 -5.42 -27.21
CA LEU A 72 0.76 -6.08 -27.17
C LEU A 72 0.70 -7.47 -27.80
N ALA A 73 -0.29 -8.28 -27.43
CA ALA A 73 -0.47 -9.63 -27.93
C ALA A 73 -0.61 -9.66 -29.46
N ALA A 74 -1.32 -8.69 -30.04
CA ALA A 74 -1.48 -8.57 -31.50
C ALA A 74 -0.16 -8.27 -32.25
N ARG A 75 0.86 -7.72 -31.55
CA ARG A 75 2.17 -7.42 -32.15
C ARG A 75 3.13 -8.60 -32.15
N ILE A 76 2.85 -9.63 -31.36
CA ILE A 76 3.72 -10.81 -31.25
C ILE A 76 3.44 -11.72 -32.43
N ARG A 77 4.46 -11.87 -33.29
CA ARG A 77 4.40 -12.71 -34.48
C ARG A 77 4.98 -14.08 -34.16
N GLY A 78 4.20 -15.14 -34.36
CA GLY A 78 4.67 -16.52 -34.26
C GLY A 78 3.73 -17.44 -33.47
N PRO A 79 3.99 -18.76 -33.45
CA PRO A 79 3.18 -19.71 -32.72
C PRO A 79 3.19 -19.35 -31.22
N THR A 80 2.01 -19.13 -30.63
CA THR A 80 1.88 -18.96 -29.18
C THR A 80 2.53 -20.17 -28.50
N PRO A 81 3.57 -20.00 -27.67
CA PRO A 81 4.27 -21.12 -27.04
C PRO A 81 3.42 -21.58 -25.86
N ARG A 82 2.33 -22.29 -26.14
CA ARG A 82 1.33 -22.59 -25.11
C ARG A 82 1.78 -23.62 -24.08
N ARG A 83 2.92 -24.31 -24.25
CA ARG A 83 3.24 -25.48 -23.39
C ARG A 83 4.70 -25.74 -23.03
N ARG A 84 5.68 -24.93 -23.44
CA ARG A 84 7.12 -25.24 -23.23
C ARG A 84 8.02 -24.07 -22.83
N CYS A 85 7.47 -22.93 -22.41
CA CYS A 85 8.31 -21.89 -21.82
C CYS A 85 8.74 -22.31 -20.41
N GLN A 86 10.05 -22.32 -20.15
CA GLN A 86 10.62 -22.55 -18.81
C GLN A 86 11.30 -21.28 -18.26
N CYS A 87 11.12 -20.13 -18.93
CA CYS A 87 11.70 -18.88 -18.47
C CYS A 87 11.07 -18.49 -17.13
N ARG A 88 11.93 -18.27 -16.13
CA ARG A 88 11.55 -17.78 -14.81
C ARG A 88 12.20 -16.44 -14.57
N ALA A 89 11.43 -15.50 -14.04
CA ALA A 89 11.94 -14.26 -13.50
C ALA A 89 12.18 -14.42 -12.00
N LYS A 90 13.23 -13.77 -11.47
CA LYS A 90 13.51 -13.77 -10.03
C LYS A 90 13.97 -12.39 -9.61
N GLY A 91 13.32 -11.84 -8.59
CA GLY A 91 13.67 -10.51 -8.06
C GLY A 91 13.72 -9.46 -9.16
N LYS A 92 14.89 -8.82 -9.32
CA LYS A 92 15.16 -7.78 -10.32
C LYS A 92 15.74 -8.31 -11.63
N GLU A 93 15.88 -9.62 -11.78
CA GLU A 93 16.59 -10.25 -12.91
C GLU A 93 15.65 -11.07 -13.80
N PHE A 94 15.81 -10.87 -15.11
CA PHE A 94 15.17 -11.69 -16.12
C PHE A 94 15.94 -11.69 -17.45
N GLN A 95 16.52 -12.83 -17.82
CA GLN A 95 17.21 -13.05 -19.09
C GLN A 95 16.57 -14.21 -19.85
N PRO A 96 15.52 -13.97 -20.65
CA PRO A 96 14.82 -15.04 -21.35
C PRO A 96 15.66 -15.59 -22.52
N GLY A 97 15.85 -16.91 -22.57
CA GLY A 97 16.32 -17.62 -23.76
C GLY A 97 15.20 -17.97 -24.75
N CYS A 98 13.93 -17.84 -24.35
CA CYS A 98 12.78 -18.11 -25.21
C CYS A 98 12.50 -16.92 -26.14
N PRO A 99 12.45 -17.11 -27.48
CA PRO A 99 12.21 -16.01 -28.42
C PRO A 99 10.91 -15.23 -28.16
N VAL A 100 9.88 -15.91 -27.64
CA VAL A 100 8.59 -15.27 -27.35
C VAL A 100 8.68 -14.42 -26.08
N CYS A 101 9.36 -14.89 -25.04
CA CYS A 101 9.59 -14.08 -23.84
C CYS A 101 10.53 -12.90 -24.12
N VAL A 102 11.48 -13.04 -25.07
CA VAL A 102 12.29 -11.92 -25.56
C VAL A 102 11.38 -10.84 -26.20
N GLN A 103 10.51 -11.23 -27.13
CA GLN A 103 9.57 -10.27 -27.77
C GLN A 103 8.63 -9.60 -26.75
N TRP A 104 8.07 -10.37 -25.81
CA TRP A 104 7.26 -9.79 -24.73
C TRP A 104 8.06 -8.80 -23.89
N LYS A 105 9.28 -9.17 -23.46
CA LYS A 105 10.15 -8.30 -22.66
C LYS A 105 10.42 -6.99 -23.40
N GLU A 106 10.76 -7.04 -24.69
CA GLU A 106 10.98 -5.86 -25.53
C GLU A 106 9.75 -4.97 -25.62
N LEU A 107 8.57 -5.55 -25.86
CA LEU A 107 7.31 -4.81 -25.94
C LEU A 107 6.92 -4.17 -24.60
N ILE A 108 7.11 -4.88 -23.49
CA ILE A 108 6.85 -4.37 -22.14
C ILE A 108 7.79 -3.20 -21.83
N LEU A 109 9.09 -3.38 -22.07
CA LEU A 109 10.10 -2.33 -21.89
C LEU A 109 9.83 -1.12 -22.78
N ALA A 110 9.33 -1.34 -24.00
CA ALA A 110 8.95 -0.26 -24.92
C ALA A 110 7.82 0.64 -24.39
N HIS A 111 7.14 0.24 -23.32
CA HIS A 111 6.09 1.01 -22.66
C HIS A 111 6.41 1.34 -21.19
N HIS A 112 7.66 1.10 -20.77
CA HIS A 112 8.14 1.39 -19.43
C HIS A 112 8.82 2.77 -19.40
N ASN A 113 8.37 3.68 -18.53
CA ASN A 113 8.94 5.03 -18.39
C ASN A 113 10.32 5.02 -17.71
N ASN A 114 10.70 3.92 -17.07
CA ASN A 114 11.96 3.76 -16.34
C ASN A 114 12.70 2.52 -16.86
N ARG A 115 13.03 2.48 -18.16
CA ARG A 115 13.58 1.27 -18.81
C ARG A 115 14.93 0.84 -18.26
N ASP A 116 15.72 1.81 -17.82
CA ASP A 116 17.06 1.62 -17.27
C ASP A 116 17.06 1.51 -15.73
N GLY A 117 15.88 1.63 -15.11
CA GLY A 117 15.72 1.48 -13.68
C GLY A 117 15.51 0.03 -13.23
N GLU A 118 15.32 -0.13 -11.92
CA GLU A 118 15.03 -1.44 -11.35
C GLU A 118 13.62 -1.90 -11.72
N ILE A 119 13.52 -3.11 -12.30
CA ILE A 119 12.26 -3.74 -12.66
C ILE A 119 12.12 -5.03 -11.87
N HIS A 120 11.05 -5.15 -11.09
CA HIS A 120 10.78 -6.33 -10.26
C HIS A 120 10.16 -7.46 -11.07
N TRP A 121 10.94 -8.04 -12.00
CA TRP A 121 10.49 -9.13 -12.87
C TRP A 121 9.91 -10.31 -12.10
N GLY A 122 10.42 -10.59 -10.89
CA GLY A 122 9.94 -11.65 -10.00
C GLY A 122 8.49 -11.48 -9.52
N ASN A 123 7.88 -10.31 -9.72
CA ASN A 123 6.44 -10.15 -9.53
C ASN A 123 5.62 -10.92 -10.58
N SER A 124 6.21 -11.27 -11.72
CA SER A 124 5.47 -11.77 -12.87
C SER A 124 5.91 -13.18 -13.25
N ASN A 125 4.99 -13.95 -13.81
CA ASN A 125 5.24 -15.22 -14.47
C ASN A 125 5.25 -15.03 -16.00
N PRO A 126 6.44 -15.02 -16.65
CA PRO A 126 6.56 -14.80 -18.09
C PRO A 126 5.82 -15.82 -18.95
N SER A 127 5.54 -17.01 -18.42
CA SER A 127 4.79 -18.05 -19.14
C SER A 127 3.31 -17.69 -19.32
N LEU A 128 2.80 -16.76 -18.52
CA LEU A 128 1.40 -16.32 -18.54
C LEU A 128 1.18 -15.01 -19.31
N TRP A 129 2.24 -14.27 -19.68
CA TRP A 129 2.12 -13.04 -20.48
C TRP A 129 1.24 -13.15 -21.73
N PRO A 130 1.22 -14.28 -22.49
CA PRO A 130 0.33 -14.40 -23.64
C PRO A 130 -1.17 -14.42 -23.34
N THR A 131 -1.57 -14.79 -22.12
CA THR A 131 -2.95 -15.10 -21.77
C THR A 131 -3.49 -14.29 -20.60
N ASP A 132 -2.61 -13.72 -19.78
CA ASP A 132 -2.97 -13.00 -18.58
C ASP A 132 -2.43 -11.57 -18.62
N TYR A 133 -3.35 -10.62 -18.77
CA TYR A 133 -3.04 -9.18 -18.77
C TYR A 133 -2.42 -8.71 -17.45
N TRP A 134 -2.77 -9.37 -16.34
CA TRP A 134 -2.33 -8.95 -15.03
C TRP A 134 -0.88 -9.31 -14.77
N GLU A 135 -0.42 -10.44 -15.32
CA GLU A 135 0.99 -10.82 -15.26
C GLU A 135 1.88 -9.80 -15.99
N VAL A 136 1.39 -9.20 -17.08
CA VAL A 136 2.07 -8.07 -17.72
C VAL A 136 2.02 -6.80 -16.85
N ALA A 137 0.89 -6.51 -16.22
CA ALA A 137 0.72 -5.33 -15.34
C ALA A 137 1.74 -5.32 -14.20
N LYS A 138 1.96 -6.47 -13.56
CA LYS A 138 2.88 -6.62 -12.41
C LYS A 138 4.32 -6.20 -12.66
N VAL A 139 4.77 -6.20 -13.92
CA VAL A 139 6.13 -5.77 -14.29
C VAL A 139 6.32 -4.26 -14.06
N TYR A 140 5.25 -3.47 -14.12
CA TYR A 140 5.27 -2.02 -13.91
C TYR A 140 5.06 -1.62 -12.44
N MET A 141 4.94 -2.59 -11.53
CA MET A 141 4.63 -2.38 -10.12
C MET A 141 5.87 -2.54 -9.22
N PRO A 142 5.86 -1.98 -7.99
CA PRO A 142 6.92 -2.19 -7.00
C PRO A 142 6.99 -3.66 -6.57
N ARG A 143 7.95 -4.03 -5.70
CA ARG A 143 8.07 -5.38 -5.12
C ARG A 143 6.77 -5.86 -4.43
N GLY A 144 6.69 -7.17 -4.18
CA GLY A 144 5.61 -7.76 -3.38
C GLY A 144 4.31 -8.06 -4.13
N GLN A 145 4.30 -8.00 -5.46
CA GLN A 145 3.07 -8.18 -6.25
C GLN A 145 2.90 -9.57 -6.86
N ALA A 146 3.87 -10.48 -6.63
CA ALA A 146 3.87 -11.83 -7.18
C ALA A 146 2.55 -12.58 -6.98
N GLN A 147 2.00 -12.52 -5.77
CA GLN A 147 0.81 -13.27 -5.38
C GLN A 147 -0.52 -12.55 -5.68
N LYS A 148 -0.49 -11.29 -6.15
CA LYS A 148 -1.70 -10.52 -6.44
C LYS A 148 -2.31 -10.99 -7.75
N ARG A 149 -3.59 -11.38 -7.77
CA ARG A 149 -4.20 -11.98 -8.98
C ARG A 149 -4.97 -10.97 -9.84
N SER A 150 -5.22 -9.79 -9.30
CA SER A 150 -6.05 -8.77 -9.92
C SER A 150 -5.76 -7.40 -9.27
N PRO A 151 -6.17 -6.28 -9.90
CA PRO A 151 -6.04 -4.96 -9.30
C PRO A 151 -6.78 -4.85 -7.95
N GLN A 152 -7.84 -5.63 -7.75
CA GLN A 152 -8.60 -5.65 -6.49
C GLN A 152 -7.79 -6.13 -5.28
N ASN A 153 -6.65 -6.79 -5.50
CA ASN A 153 -5.77 -7.25 -4.42
C ASN A 153 -4.62 -6.28 -4.11
N CYS A 154 -4.52 -5.18 -4.85
CA CYS A 154 -3.46 -4.18 -4.70
C CYS A 154 -3.92 -2.98 -3.88
N ASP A 155 -2.97 -2.38 -3.17
CA ASP A 155 -3.18 -1.12 -2.49
C ASP A 155 -3.07 0.07 -3.48
N ALA A 156 -3.30 1.28 -2.97
CA ALA A 156 -3.28 2.48 -3.81
C ALA A 156 -1.89 2.72 -4.42
N ALA A 157 -0.82 2.43 -3.68
CA ALA A 157 0.53 2.69 -4.16
C ALA A 157 0.96 1.76 -5.28
N ALA A 158 0.65 0.46 -5.22
CA ALA A 158 0.94 -0.45 -6.31
C ALA A 158 0.19 -0.04 -7.60
N LEU A 159 -1.07 0.37 -7.46
CA LEU A 159 -1.90 0.85 -8.58
C LEU A 159 -1.36 2.16 -9.18
N LEU A 160 -1.01 3.12 -8.32
CA LEU A 160 -0.42 4.40 -8.77
C LEU A 160 0.97 4.20 -9.39
N ASN A 161 1.78 3.27 -8.87
CA ASN A 161 3.06 2.93 -9.47
C ASN A 161 2.89 2.31 -10.85
N LEU A 162 1.93 1.40 -11.06
CA LEU A 162 1.61 0.88 -12.39
C LEU A 162 1.29 2.03 -13.36
N ILE A 163 0.41 2.95 -12.96
CA ILE A 163 0.04 4.12 -13.78
C ILE A 163 1.26 5.01 -14.06
N ASN A 164 2.11 5.23 -13.06
CA ASN A 164 3.31 6.06 -13.17
C ASN A 164 4.37 5.43 -14.10
N THR A 165 4.49 4.10 -14.08
CA THR A 165 5.58 3.39 -14.76
C THR A 165 5.20 2.99 -16.19
N CYS A 166 3.92 2.74 -16.47
CA CYS A 166 3.44 2.39 -17.80
C CYS A 166 3.04 3.66 -18.60
N ASP A 167 3.60 3.83 -19.80
CA ASP A 167 3.30 4.98 -20.66
C ASP A 167 1.92 4.91 -21.34
N TYR A 168 1.32 3.72 -21.40
CA TYR A 168 0.00 3.47 -22.00
C TYR A 168 -1.12 4.30 -21.36
N PHE A 169 -1.04 4.57 -20.06
CA PHE A 169 -2.03 5.36 -19.32
C PHE A 169 -2.05 6.86 -19.69
N ARG A 170 -1.06 7.36 -20.46
CA ARG A 170 -1.05 8.74 -21.03
C ARG A 170 -1.39 9.86 -20.02
N ILE A 171 -0.88 9.75 -18.79
CA ILE A 171 -1.10 10.76 -17.75
C ILE A 171 -0.44 12.09 -18.15
N ARG A 172 -1.20 13.20 -18.08
CA ARG A 172 -0.72 14.52 -18.51
C ARG A 172 0.35 15.05 -17.56
N ASN A 173 0.10 14.94 -16.25
CA ASN A 173 1.05 15.35 -15.23
C ASN A 173 1.40 14.20 -14.26
N ARG A 174 2.44 13.44 -14.60
CA ARG A 174 2.96 12.34 -13.78
C ARG A 174 3.50 12.79 -12.41
N LEU A 175 3.84 14.06 -12.23
CA LEU A 175 4.28 14.57 -10.93
C LEU A 175 3.18 14.38 -9.87
N ARG A 176 1.91 14.60 -10.23
CA ARG A 176 0.77 14.42 -9.30
C ARG A 176 0.68 12.98 -8.76
N VAL A 177 0.92 12.00 -9.63
CA VAL A 177 0.95 10.58 -9.24
C VAL A 177 2.12 10.30 -8.30
N ARG A 178 3.32 10.79 -8.64
CA ARG A 178 4.52 10.60 -7.81
C ARG A 178 4.40 11.23 -6.42
N GLU A 179 3.80 12.42 -6.33
CA GLU A 179 3.59 13.09 -5.05
C GLU A 179 2.68 12.29 -4.11
N ILE A 180 1.64 11.64 -4.63
CA ILE A 180 0.76 10.79 -3.80
C ILE A 180 1.45 9.49 -3.41
N ILE A 181 2.24 8.87 -4.30
CA ILE A 181 3.08 7.73 -3.95
C ILE A 181 4.04 8.11 -2.81
N LYS A 182 4.67 9.29 -2.89
CA LYS A 182 5.57 9.80 -1.85
C LYS A 182 4.84 9.98 -0.52
N CYS A 183 3.68 10.65 -0.52
CA CYS A 183 2.87 10.81 0.69
C CYS A 183 2.42 9.46 1.28
N ARG A 184 2.06 8.47 0.45
CA ARG A 184 1.74 7.11 0.92
C ARG A 184 2.93 6.48 1.65
N ASN A 185 4.11 6.55 1.05
CA ASN A 185 5.31 5.98 1.64
C ASN A 185 5.66 6.69 2.96
N GLU A 186 5.61 8.03 3.00
CA GLU A 186 5.78 8.80 4.24
C GLU A 186 4.77 8.38 5.33
N LEU A 187 3.50 8.17 4.95
CA LEU A 187 2.44 7.74 5.88
C LEU A 187 2.67 6.32 6.43
N MET A 188 3.14 5.39 5.61
CA MET A 188 3.42 3.99 6.03
C MET A 188 4.74 3.86 6.78
N HIS A 189 5.69 4.78 6.60
CA HIS A 189 6.92 4.86 7.39
C HIS A 189 6.80 5.79 8.61
N SER A 190 5.61 6.34 8.88
CA SER A 190 5.33 7.02 10.15
C SER A 190 5.32 5.99 11.28
N SER A 191 6.47 5.85 11.91
CA SER A 191 6.70 4.86 12.98
C SER A 191 5.85 5.05 14.24
N ASP A 192 5.25 6.23 14.41
CA ASP A 192 4.34 6.62 15.48
C ASP A 192 2.86 6.68 15.04
N MET A 193 2.56 6.43 13.76
CA MET A 193 1.22 6.54 13.17
C MET A 193 0.59 7.93 13.41
N MET A 194 1.42 8.96 13.35
CA MET A 194 1.07 10.35 13.59
C MET A 194 1.50 11.20 12.41
N VAL A 195 0.62 12.10 11.96
CA VAL A 195 1.01 13.15 11.00
C VAL A 195 0.48 14.51 11.44
N SER A 196 1.29 15.54 11.17
CA SER A 196 0.96 16.91 11.53
C SER A 196 -0.17 17.47 10.66
N SER A 197 -0.89 18.47 11.15
CA SER A 197 -1.94 19.13 10.35
C SER A 197 -1.41 19.81 9.09
N PRO A 198 -0.26 20.52 9.10
CA PRO A 198 0.31 21.07 7.87
C PRO A 198 0.62 19.99 6.82
N TRP A 199 1.06 18.80 7.27
CA TRP A 199 1.27 17.68 6.36
C TRP A 199 -0.05 17.19 5.77
N LEU A 200 -1.11 17.07 6.58
CA LEU A 200 -2.44 16.65 6.13
C LEU A 200 -3.03 17.64 5.11
N GLU A 201 -2.88 18.95 5.35
CA GLU A 201 -3.33 20.00 4.42
C GLU A 201 -2.61 19.90 3.08
N ALA A 202 -1.28 19.73 3.10
CA ALA A 202 -0.49 19.53 1.88
C ALA A 202 -0.88 18.24 1.14
N PHE A 203 -1.11 17.15 1.87
CA PHE A 203 -1.63 15.90 1.31
C PHE A 203 -3.00 16.10 0.66
N GLY A 204 -3.91 16.83 1.31
CA GLY A 204 -5.24 17.10 0.79
C GLY A 204 -5.23 17.86 -0.55
N GLN A 205 -4.36 18.87 -0.67
CA GLN A 205 -4.16 19.58 -1.93
C GLN A 205 -3.60 18.66 -3.03
N LYS A 206 -2.60 17.84 -2.71
CA LYS A 206 -2.04 16.86 -3.65
C LYS A 206 -3.10 15.85 -4.11
N MET A 207 -3.98 15.42 -3.20
CA MET A 207 -5.05 14.47 -3.50
C MET A 207 -6.11 15.11 -4.42
N HIS A 208 -6.47 16.36 -4.16
CA HIS A 208 -7.32 17.14 -5.06
C HIS A 208 -6.70 17.25 -6.46
N ASP A 209 -5.42 17.60 -6.55
CA ASP A 209 -4.73 17.72 -7.84
C ASP A 209 -4.67 16.38 -8.58
N LEU A 210 -4.45 15.27 -7.87
CA LEU A 210 -4.49 13.93 -8.43
C LEU A 210 -5.87 13.61 -8.99
N THR A 211 -6.94 13.77 -8.20
CA THR A 211 -8.30 13.44 -8.65
C THR A 211 -8.73 14.28 -9.86
N ALA A 212 -8.27 15.54 -9.96
CA ALA A 212 -8.45 16.38 -11.13
C ALA A 212 -7.76 15.83 -12.40
N GLU A 213 -6.61 15.16 -12.27
CA GLU A 213 -5.91 14.49 -13.38
C GLU A 213 -6.75 13.34 -13.96
N PHE A 214 -7.51 12.65 -13.09
CA PHE A 214 -8.27 11.45 -13.43
C PHE A 214 -9.77 11.71 -13.65
N THR A 215 -10.23 12.93 -13.88
CA THR A 215 -11.67 13.27 -14.10
C THR A 215 -12.42 12.39 -15.12
N HIS A 216 -11.70 11.75 -16.05
CA HIS A 216 -12.22 10.79 -17.03
C HIS A 216 -12.50 9.39 -16.45
N VAL A 217 -12.01 9.08 -15.25
CA VAL A 217 -12.18 7.81 -14.55
C VAL A 217 -13.54 7.78 -13.85
N PRO A 218 -14.41 6.80 -14.14
CA PRO A 218 -15.71 6.68 -13.48
C PRO A 218 -15.59 6.61 -11.96
N GLY A 219 -16.39 7.44 -11.28
CA GLY A 219 -16.48 7.46 -9.82
C GLY A 219 -15.42 8.31 -9.11
N ILE A 220 -14.30 8.67 -9.75
CA ILE A 220 -13.20 9.34 -9.03
C ILE A 220 -13.53 10.76 -8.56
N VAL A 221 -14.38 11.49 -9.30
CA VAL A 221 -14.80 12.85 -8.92
C VAL A 221 -15.61 12.80 -7.63
N ARG A 222 -16.60 11.90 -7.57
CA ARG A 222 -17.42 11.68 -6.37
C ARG A 222 -16.57 11.23 -5.19
N GLU A 223 -15.68 10.25 -5.37
CA GLU A 223 -14.78 9.86 -4.27
C GLU A 223 -13.81 11.00 -3.91
N GLY A 224 -13.41 11.84 -4.88
CA GLY A 224 -12.63 13.05 -4.67
C GLY A 224 -13.29 14.04 -3.72
N GLU A 225 -14.56 14.35 -3.94
CA GLU A 225 -15.36 15.22 -3.08
C GLU A 225 -15.47 14.66 -1.67
N ARG A 226 -15.79 13.37 -1.53
CA ARG A 226 -15.87 12.68 -0.24
C ARG A 226 -14.53 12.65 0.50
N MET A 227 -13.43 12.45 -0.21
CA MET A 227 -12.09 12.53 0.37
C MET A 227 -11.81 13.94 0.93
N GLN A 228 -12.24 15.01 0.26
CA GLN A 228 -12.11 16.37 0.78
C GLN A 228 -12.97 16.59 2.02
N GLU A 229 -14.20 16.09 2.04
CA GLU A 229 -15.07 16.14 3.24
C GLU A 229 -14.40 15.47 4.43
N ILE A 230 -13.80 14.29 4.23
CA ILE A 230 -13.03 13.58 5.26
C ILE A 230 -11.88 14.42 5.80
N LEU A 231 -11.06 14.98 4.90
CA LEU A 231 -9.86 15.74 5.25
C LEU A 231 -10.20 17.01 6.05
N LEU A 232 -11.32 17.65 5.71
CA LEU A 232 -11.81 18.87 6.35
C LEU A 232 -12.66 18.63 7.60
N SER A 233 -13.22 17.42 7.76
CA SER A 233 -14.02 17.06 8.94
C SER A 233 -13.18 17.11 10.23
N ASP A 234 -13.82 17.22 11.39
CA ASP A 234 -13.13 17.07 12.68
C ASP A 234 -12.79 15.59 12.99
N TRP A 235 -13.49 14.65 12.34
CA TRP A 235 -13.41 13.19 12.61
C TRP A 235 -13.45 12.94 14.13
N ASN A 236 -14.39 13.54 14.84
CA ASN A 236 -14.62 13.16 16.23
C ASN A 236 -15.29 11.79 16.25
N VAL A 237 -14.74 10.91 17.07
CA VAL A 237 -15.31 9.59 17.30
C VAL A 237 -16.01 9.63 18.65
N ASP A 238 -17.30 9.37 18.63
CA ASP A 238 -18.13 9.33 19.83
C ASP A 238 -18.31 7.89 20.31
N LYS A 239 -18.54 7.76 21.62
CA LYS A 239 -18.95 6.49 22.24
C LYS A 239 -20.46 6.40 22.25
N PHE A 240 -20.96 5.24 21.89
CA PHE A 240 -22.34 4.86 22.16
C PHE A 240 -22.37 3.44 22.72
N GLU A 241 -23.37 3.14 23.53
CA GLU A 241 -23.54 1.85 24.18
C GLU A 241 -24.82 1.21 23.65
N ILE A 242 -24.72 -0.05 23.21
CA ILE A 242 -25.87 -0.89 22.87
C ILE A 242 -25.70 -2.18 23.68
N ASP A 243 -26.70 -2.50 24.50
CA ASP A 243 -26.74 -3.73 25.32
C ASP A 243 -25.47 -3.98 26.17
N GLY A 244 -24.88 -2.93 26.73
CA GLY A 244 -23.67 -3.03 27.56
C GLY A 244 -22.35 -3.05 26.76
N ILE A 245 -22.41 -2.96 25.43
CA ILE A 245 -21.24 -2.98 24.55
C ILE A 245 -20.96 -1.57 24.06
N ILE A 246 -19.71 -1.11 24.27
CA ILE A 246 -19.24 0.21 23.86
C ILE A 246 -18.76 0.16 22.41
N TYR A 247 -19.37 0.99 21.57
CA TYR A 247 -19.01 1.17 20.17
C TYR A 247 -18.44 2.57 19.93
N ALA A 248 -17.63 2.68 18.88
CA ALA A 248 -17.03 3.93 18.44
C ALA A 248 -17.60 4.31 17.07
N GLN A 249 -18.35 5.41 16.98
CA GLN A 249 -18.94 5.90 15.73
C GLN A 249 -18.27 7.21 15.33
N GLY A 250 -17.77 7.26 14.10
CA GLY A 250 -17.43 8.52 13.45
C GLY A 250 -18.67 9.10 12.74
N PRO A 251 -18.61 10.34 12.22
CA PRO A 251 -19.68 10.95 11.45
C PRO A 251 -20.31 9.98 10.42
N SER A 252 -21.56 9.55 10.66
CA SER A 252 -22.24 8.46 9.93
C SER A 252 -22.38 8.70 8.43
N ASP A 253 -22.35 9.96 8.01
CA ASP A 253 -22.70 10.37 6.65
C ASP A 253 -21.48 10.43 5.72
N ILE A 254 -20.26 10.33 6.29
CA ILE A 254 -19.00 10.53 5.57
C ILE A 254 -18.27 9.20 5.30
N PHE A 255 -18.48 8.17 6.14
CA PHE A 255 -17.67 6.95 6.11
C PHE A 255 -18.37 5.72 5.52
N ASP A 256 -17.70 5.05 4.58
CA ASP A 256 -18.10 3.71 4.11
C ASP A 256 -17.67 2.59 5.09
N LEU A 257 -16.73 2.88 5.98
CA LEU A 257 -16.17 1.93 6.94
C LEU A 257 -16.11 2.56 8.33
N PRO A 258 -16.42 1.81 9.41
CA PRO A 258 -16.27 2.32 10.76
C PRO A 258 -14.78 2.63 11.05
N PRO A 259 -14.46 3.63 11.90
CA PRO A 259 -13.09 4.04 12.17
C PRO A 259 -12.13 2.90 12.53
N TYR A 260 -12.58 1.94 13.34
CA TYR A 260 -11.79 0.75 13.69
C TYR A 260 -11.42 -0.12 12.46
N ALA A 261 -12.33 -0.31 11.50
CA ALA A 261 -12.02 -1.09 10.30
C ALA A 261 -10.98 -0.38 9.41
N VAL A 262 -10.99 0.94 9.39
CA VAL A 262 -9.98 1.75 8.71
C VAL A 262 -8.62 1.55 9.37
N GLU A 263 -8.58 1.61 10.70
CA GLU A 263 -7.38 1.47 11.52
C GLU A 263 -6.71 0.11 11.28
N ILE A 264 -7.48 -0.98 11.37
CA ILE A 264 -7.00 -2.33 11.08
C ILE A 264 -6.42 -2.42 9.66
N ARG A 265 -7.08 -1.84 8.65
CA ARG A 265 -6.57 -1.89 7.27
C ARG A 265 -5.26 -1.13 7.10
N LEU A 266 -5.07 -0.01 7.80
CA LEU A 266 -3.84 0.78 7.70
C LEU A 266 -2.69 0.11 8.44
N ILE A 267 -2.91 -0.44 9.64
CA ILE A 267 -1.89 -1.18 10.37
C ILE A 267 -1.46 -2.43 9.60
N ALA A 268 -2.40 -3.14 8.97
CA ALA A 268 -2.09 -4.27 8.11
C ALA A 268 -1.20 -3.89 6.92
N GLN A 269 -1.38 -2.70 6.33
CA GLN A 269 -0.49 -2.19 5.28
C GLN A 269 0.91 -1.86 5.83
N LEU A 270 0.99 -1.31 7.04
CA LEU A 270 2.27 -0.98 7.69
C LEU A 270 3.09 -2.25 7.95
N PHE A 271 2.43 -3.32 8.44
CA PHE A 271 3.04 -4.64 8.53
C PHE A 271 3.49 -5.16 7.17
N GLN A 272 2.64 -5.05 6.14
CA GLN A 272 2.99 -5.50 4.79
C GLN A 272 4.27 -4.85 4.25
N GLU A 273 4.46 -3.54 4.44
CA GLU A 273 5.70 -2.87 4.01
C GLU A 273 6.92 -3.39 4.79
N LEU A 274 6.79 -3.56 6.11
CA LEU A 274 7.87 -4.11 6.95
C LEU A 274 8.25 -5.54 6.55
N TYR A 275 7.25 -6.39 6.23
CA TYR A 275 7.48 -7.73 5.69
C TYR A 275 8.30 -7.69 4.39
N LEU A 276 7.94 -6.79 3.47
CA LEU A 276 8.60 -6.64 2.18
C LEU A 276 10.02 -6.07 2.31
N ASP A 277 10.27 -5.22 3.31
CA ASP A 277 11.62 -4.71 3.58
C ASP A 277 12.54 -5.80 4.12
N VAL A 278 12.05 -6.62 5.05
CA VAL A 278 12.80 -7.77 5.59
C VAL A 278 13.09 -8.81 4.50
N GLU A 279 12.13 -9.08 3.62
CA GLU A 279 12.31 -10.01 2.50
C GLU A 279 13.39 -9.52 1.51
N GLU A 280 13.42 -8.21 1.21
CA GLU A 280 14.39 -7.65 0.27
C GLU A 280 15.81 -7.55 0.87
N GLN A 281 15.90 -7.18 2.14
CA GLN A 281 17.18 -6.95 2.82
C GLN A 281 17.78 -8.22 3.42
N GLY A 282 16.97 -9.26 3.64
CA GLY A 282 17.37 -10.52 4.29
C GLY A 282 17.60 -10.40 5.81
N SER A 283 17.49 -9.19 6.36
CA SER A 283 17.57 -8.86 7.78
C SER A 283 16.86 -7.53 8.05
N LEU A 284 16.63 -7.20 9.32
CA LEU A 284 16.14 -5.88 9.71
C LEU A 284 17.31 -4.88 9.67
N THR A 285 17.13 -3.77 8.95
CA THR A 285 17.99 -2.58 9.11
C THR A 285 17.67 -1.85 10.41
N GLU A 286 18.58 -1.00 10.88
CA GLU A 286 18.38 -0.18 12.09
C GLU A 286 17.07 0.63 12.04
N GLU A 287 16.73 1.16 10.85
CA GLU A 287 15.47 1.88 10.62
C GLU A 287 14.24 0.97 10.78
N ASN A 288 14.29 -0.24 10.19
CA ASN A 288 13.22 -1.22 10.30
C ASN A 288 13.07 -1.76 11.73
N GLU A 289 14.17 -1.96 12.46
CA GLU A 289 14.14 -2.35 13.88
C GLU A 289 13.47 -1.27 14.73
N ASN A 290 13.80 0.00 14.49
CA ASN A 290 13.17 1.13 15.19
C ASN A 290 11.68 1.23 14.87
N GLN A 291 11.28 1.11 13.60
CA GLN A 291 9.88 1.11 13.17
C GLN A 291 9.10 -0.06 13.80
N ALA A 292 9.66 -1.27 13.74
CA ALA A 292 9.06 -2.46 14.32
C ALA A 292 8.93 -2.36 15.84
N SER A 293 9.94 -1.82 16.53
CA SER A 293 9.94 -1.61 17.99
C SER A 293 8.84 -0.63 18.42
N LYS A 294 8.69 0.49 17.70
CA LYS A 294 7.63 1.47 17.95
C LYS A 294 6.24 0.87 17.70
N MET A 295 6.06 0.11 16.63
CA MET A 295 4.79 -0.59 16.38
C MET A 295 4.48 -1.61 17.49
N LYS A 296 5.46 -2.41 17.92
CA LYS A 296 5.28 -3.35 19.02
C LYS A 296 4.85 -2.65 20.29
N LYS A 297 5.49 -1.53 20.64
CA LYS A 297 5.12 -0.71 21.79
C LYS A 297 3.69 -0.18 21.66
N PHE A 298 3.33 0.36 20.49
CA PHE A 298 1.99 0.86 20.22
C PHE A 298 0.92 -0.23 20.38
N LEU A 299 1.10 -1.40 19.75
CA LEU A 299 0.15 -2.49 19.84
C LEU A 299 0.05 -3.01 21.29
N SER A 300 1.15 -3.10 22.01
CA SER A 300 1.14 -3.52 23.43
C SER A 300 0.37 -2.57 24.35
N GLN A 301 0.18 -1.31 23.94
CA GLN A 301 -0.60 -0.31 24.69
C GLN A 301 -2.08 -0.31 24.29
N ASN A 302 -2.46 -1.09 23.26
CA ASN A 302 -3.77 -1.07 22.63
C ASN A 302 -4.27 -2.51 22.47
N GLU A 303 -4.86 -3.08 23.53
CA GLU A 303 -5.23 -4.50 23.60
C GLU A 303 -6.19 -4.93 22.47
N ASP A 304 -7.08 -4.04 22.02
CA ASP A 304 -7.99 -4.28 20.88
C ASP A 304 -7.24 -4.54 19.57
N LEU A 305 -6.15 -3.81 19.33
CA LEU A 305 -5.30 -3.97 18.15
C LEU A 305 -4.30 -5.12 18.31
N LYS A 306 -3.74 -5.28 19.52
CA LYS A 306 -2.83 -6.38 19.84
C LYS A 306 -3.45 -7.74 19.56
N PHE A 307 -4.72 -7.92 19.93
CA PHE A 307 -5.46 -9.14 19.64
C PHE A 307 -5.60 -9.35 18.13
N ALA A 308 -5.92 -8.29 17.37
CA ALA A 308 -6.08 -8.37 15.92
C ALA A 308 -4.77 -8.70 15.17
N PHE A 309 -3.61 -8.30 15.71
CA PHE A 309 -2.28 -8.46 15.08
C PHE A 309 -1.34 -9.38 15.87
N GLN A 310 -1.89 -10.30 16.67
CA GLN A 310 -1.06 -11.19 17.50
C GLN A 310 -0.11 -12.05 16.65
N VAL A 311 -0.60 -12.61 15.54
CA VAL A 311 0.20 -13.44 14.62
C VAL A 311 1.34 -12.61 14.01
N ASP A 312 1.07 -11.37 13.62
CA ASP A 312 2.08 -10.46 13.07
C ASP A 312 3.18 -10.12 14.08
N LEU A 313 2.79 -9.89 15.35
CA LEU A 313 3.71 -9.64 16.45
C LEU A 313 4.60 -10.84 16.75
N GLU A 314 4.02 -12.04 16.79
CA GLU A 314 4.77 -13.29 16.98
C GLU A 314 5.79 -13.50 15.85
N TRP A 315 5.41 -13.18 14.60
CA TRP A 315 6.34 -13.21 13.49
C TRP A 315 7.50 -12.22 13.67
N LEU A 316 7.22 -10.96 14.03
CA LEU A 316 8.26 -9.96 14.25
C LEU A 316 9.25 -10.42 15.32
N GLU A 317 8.77 -11.00 16.41
CA GLU A 317 9.62 -11.59 17.44
C GLU A 317 10.49 -12.74 16.94
N SER A 318 9.96 -13.57 16.04
CA SER A 318 10.72 -14.67 15.45
C SER A 318 11.88 -14.18 14.60
N VAL A 319 11.66 -13.11 13.80
CA VAL A 319 12.69 -12.49 12.96
C VAL A 319 13.78 -11.85 13.82
N TRP A 320 13.41 -11.20 14.93
CA TRP A 320 14.38 -10.65 15.88
C TRP A 320 15.21 -11.73 16.59
N LYS A 321 14.58 -12.84 17.00
CA LYS A 321 15.26 -13.91 17.75
C LYS A 321 16.17 -14.75 16.85
N ASN A 322 15.81 -14.90 15.58
CA ASN A 322 16.54 -15.70 14.60
C ASN A 322 16.59 -14.95 13.25
N PRO A 323 17.60 -14.08 13.02
CA PRO A 323 17.82 -13.45 11.72
C PRO A 323 18.30 -14.53 10.72
N VAL A 324 17.37 -15.32 10.17
CA VAL A 324 17.66 -16.35 9.17
C VAL A 324 17.26 -15.80 7.79
N PRO A 325 18.09 -16.00 6.74
CA PRO A 325 17.72 -15.63 5.38
C PRO A 325 16.48 -16.42 4.94
N LEU A 326 15.40 -15.71 4.63
CA LEU A 326 14.13 -16.25 4.11
C LEU A 326 14.31 -16.72 2.65
N HIS A 327 15.16 -17.71 2.44
CA HIS A 327 15.22 -18.48 1.19
C HIS A 327 14.95 -19.95 1.53
N GLY A 328 13.68 -20.25 1.78
CA GLY A 328 13.18 -21.61 2.00
C GLY A 328 11.66 -21.63 1.85
N GLU A 329 11.19 -22.50 0.96
CA GLU A 329 9.77 -22.69 0.62
C GLU A 329 8.92 -22.92 1.90
N GLY A 330 7.85 -22.14 2.09
CA GLY A 330 6.82 -22.50 3.08
C GLY A 330 5.97 -21.36 3.65
N TRP A 331 6.48 -20.13 3.71
CA TRP A 331 5.69 -19.01 4.25
C TRP A 331 5.00 -18.23 3.14
N THR A 332 3.66 -18.20 3.18
CA THR A 332 2.82 -17.45 2.23
C THR A 332 2.05 -16.39 3.01
N PRO A 333 2.07 -15.10 2.59
CA PRO A 333 1.28 -14.02 3.19
C PRO A 333 -0.25 -14.21 3.11
N THR A 334 -0.73 -15.34 2.57
CA THR A 334 -2.15 -15.66 2.42
C THR A 334 -2.89 -15.69 3.75
N LEU A 335 -2.20 -16.01 4.86
CA LEU A 335 -2.81 -15.96 6.19
C LEU A 335 -3.13 -14.53 6.65
N LEU A 336 -2.46 -13.50 6.15
CA LEU A 336 -2.78 -12.11 6.50
C LEU A 336 -4.08 -11.64 5.86
N SER A 337 -4.30 -11.98 4.58
CA SER A 337 -5.58 -11.65 3.94
C SER A 337 -6.73 -12.46 4.53
N ALA A 338 -6.52 -13.75 4.84
CA ALA A 338 -7.57 -14.61 5.36
C ALA A 338 -7.84 -14.35 6.84
N ALA A 339 -6.82 -14.15 7.69
CA ALA A 339 -7.01 -13.84 9.10
C ALA A 339 -7.56 -12.43 9.31
N VAL A 340 -7.16 -11.44 8.50
CA VAL A 340 -7.79 -10.10 8.55
C VAL A 340 -9.20 -10.14 7.97
N PHE A 341 -9.48 -10.88 6.88
CA PHE A 341 -10.86 -11.08 6.42
C PHE A 341 -11.70 -11.86 7.43
N VAL A 342 -11.13 -12.86 8.12
CA VAL A 342 -11.82 -13.64 9.15
C VAL A 342 -11.99 -12.81 10.41
N ALA A 343 -11.04 -11.96 10.79
CA ALA A 343 -11.17 -11.03 11.92
C ALA A 343 -12.20 -9.94 11.62
N ILE A 344 -12.18 -9.36 10.42
CA ILE A 344 -13.20 -8.41 9.94
C ILE A 344 -14.56 -9.12 9.84
N SER A 345 -14.62 -10.33 9.30
CA SER A 345 -15.87 -11.10 9.19
C SER A 345 -16.38 -11.54 10.55
N LEU A 346 -15.53 -11.97 11.49
CA LEU A 346 -15.91 -12.34 12.85
C LEU A 346 -16.32 -11.11 13.66
N ALA A 347 -15.65 -9.97 13.50
CA ALA A 347 -16.06 -8.71 14.10
C ALA A 347 -17.42 -8.25 13.54
N LEU A 348 -17.62 -8.31 12.22
CA LEU A 348 -18.91 -7.99 11.58
C LEU A 348 -20.00 -9.01 11.94
N THR A 349 -19.67 -10.29 12.09
CA THR A 349 -20.63 -11.35 12.47
C THR A 349 -20.99 -11.26 13.95
N ALA A 350 -20.06 -10.88 14.82
CA ALA A 350 -20.33 -10.55 16.22
C ALA A 350 -21.21 -9.30 16.34
N ILE A 351 -21.00 -8.30 15.49
CA ILE A 351 -21.86 -7.10 15.39
C ILE A 351 -23.28 -7.48 14.90
N PHE A 352 -23.42 -8.37 13.90
CA PHE A 352 -24.73 -8.78 13.37
C PHE A 352 -25.50 -9.77 14.25
N LEU A 353 -24.81 -10.64 15.02
CA LEU A 353 -25.43 -11.60 15.93
C LEU A 353 -25.89 -10.97 17.25
N HIS A 354 -25.49 -9.74 17.56
CA HIS A 354 -25.97 -8.97 18.71
C HIS A 354 -27.04 -7.93 18.36
N LEU A 355 -27.43 -7.82 17.08
CA LEU A 355 -28.51 -6.94 16.60
C LEU A 355 -29.79 -7.73 16.23
N LYS A 356 -29.98 -8.93 16.78
CA LYS A 356 -31.20 -9.75 16.61
C LYS A 356 -31.80 -10.18 17.92
#